data_AF-A0A226DNW1-F1
#
_entry.id   AF-A0A226DNW1-F1
#
_cell.length_a   1.000
_cell.length_b   1.000
_cell.length_c   1.000
_cell.angle_alpha   90.00
_cell.angle_beta   90.00
_cell.angle_gamma   90.00
#
_symmetry.space_group_name_H-M   'P 1'
#
loop_
_entity.id
_entity.type
_entity.pdbx_description
1 polymer ?
#
loop_
_entity_poly.entity_id
_entity_poly.type
_entity_poly.pdbx_seq_one_letter_code
_entity_poly.pdbx_strand_id
1 'polypeptide(L)'
;MWVELLLLPDLAEIFKQHRAPLRSCRLVCQFWNEIILSLPIPKIGLRLNHYHWVTEQDTDAVPFFDTSFTIDARIAKRISATCLHSAASLYPFASKLMYACDRFNEVVQILEISIDQENGLKSVHQVLQNFCPNLKELRITCKFKTATNQNVIAAEVQQLVEKPGLTLFALNSKLVIPLLPCLAQLVVNAAPNLKDLTLPWGFHPDFANSKCIDTLEVVIDGITPDDISLTPATFSELGRMLNQYLDFEMDNPIGFQLLGKMPKLRTFRDEMLDILPVKDILEIMPELEAIFIGKTNRKSSRMQDELQNICNANKIFRRVKNLVLLEVDDPTLLEGLAKVFPNLESLKVDTDNETGFHGGENEMKLDVVLKACGAWGVKTFQLMGGRGINTTSDLTEDEMDLFKKLREPMAGLERVTISNLYLKTATVERLLAFMATNNMSRHKFKMFKDKRPAPSSFMLKLHRGEGSNTFSGLLFYCLDLLFPACNACSHVVVQT
;
A
#
# COMPACT_ATOMS: atom_id res chain seq x y z
N MET A 1 -16.90 11.59 -22.37
CA MET A 1 -16.26 12.22 -21.19
C MET A 1 -17.18 12.02 -20.00
N TRP A 2 -16.64 11.55 -18.88
CA TRP A 2 -17.43 11.28 -17.68
C TRP A 2 -16.88 12.09 -16.52
N VAL A 3 -17.78 12.71 -15.76
CA VAL A 3 -17.47 13.31 -14.47
C VAL A 3 -17.66 12.21 -13.45
N GLU A 4 -16.56 11.76 -12.83
CA GLU A 4 -16.62 10.74 -11.80
C GLU A 4 -16.84 11.41 -10.44
N LEU A 5 -17.98 11.10 -9.81
CA LEU A 5 -18.30 11.52 -8.46
C LEU A 5 -17.72 10.50 -7.48
N LEU A 6 -16.68 10.87 -6.75
CA LEU A 6 -16.35 10.18 -5.50
C LEU A 6 -17.40 10.61 -4.47
N LEU A 7 -18.47 9.82 -4.34
CA LEU A 7 -19.54 10.09 -3.38
C LEU A 7 -18.99 10.01 -1.95
N LEU A 8 -19.34 11.01 -1.13
CA LEU A 8 -19.19 10.90 0.33
C LEU A 8 -19.97 9.67 0.83
N PRO A 9 -19.48 8.96 1.87
CA PRO A 9 -20.23 7.87 2.49
C PRO A 9 -21.66 8.27 2.86
N ASP A 10 -21.84 9.51 3.34
CA ASP A 10 -23.15 10.05 3.72
C ASP A 10 -24.08 10.30 2.52
N LEU A 11 -23.52 10.63 1.35
CA LEU A 11 -24.28 10.76 0.10
C LEU A 11 -24.68 9.39 -0.46
N ALA A 12 -23.83 8.38 -0.30
CA ALA A 12 -24.17 7.02 -0.70
C ALA A 12 -25.40 6.50 0.08
N GLU A 13 -25.54 6.88 1.35
CA GLU A 13 -26.70 6.52 2.17
C GLU A 13 -27.99 7.24 1.71
N ILE A 14 -27.89 8.51 1.30
CA ILE A 14 -29.02 9.26 0.72
C ILE A 14 -29.46 8.65 -0.62
N PHE A 15 -28.52 8.27 -1.48
CA PHE A 15 -28.83 7.66 -2.77
C PHE A 15 -29.35 6.21 -2.65
N LYS A 16 -28.97 5.47 -1.61
CA LYS A 16 -29.56 4.14 -1.32
C LYS A 16 -31.07 4.21 -1.06
N GLN A 17 -31.58 5.32 -0.53
CA GLN A 17 -32.99 5.45 -0.20
C GLN A 17 -33.89 5.80 -1.40
N HIS A 18 -33.34 6.29 -2.52
CA HIS A 18 -34.12 6.76 -3.66
C HIS A 18 -33.67 6.12 -4.97
N ARG A 19 -34.57 5.34 -5.60
CA ARG A 19 -34.38 4.67 -6.91
C ARG A 19 -34.39 5.64 -8.10
N ALA A 20 -33.85 6.85 -7.94
CA ALA A 20 -33.77 7.81 -9.05
C ALA A 20 -32.61 7.42 -10.00
N PRO A 21 -32.81 7.41 -11.32
CA PRO A 21 -31.73 7.13 -12.27
C PRO A 21 -30.64 8.20 -12.14
N LEU A 22 -29.37 7.81 -11.99
CA LEU A 22 -28.21 8.71 -11.82
C LEU A 22 -28.08 9.80 -12.92
N ARG A 23 -28.59 9.56 -14.13
CA ARG A 23 -28.68 10.57 -15.21
C ARG A 23 -29.63 11.73 -14.88
N SER A 24 -30.62 11.50 -14.01
CA SER A 24 -31.59 12.47 -13.51
C SER A 24 -31.10 13.18 -12.25
N CYS A 25 -30.09 12.63 -11.57
CA CYS A 25 -29.35 13.29 -10.51
C CYS A 25 -28.32 14.27 -11.10
N ARG A 26 -28.74 15.09 -12.09
CA ARG A 26 -28.00 16.33 -12.43
C ARG A 26 -27.95 17.15 -11.15
N LEU A 27 -26.86 17.00 -10.41
CA LEU A 27 -26.34 17.90 -9.38
C LEU A 27 -27.44 18.70 -8.67
N VAL A 28 -27.87 18.14 -7.54
CA VAL A 28 -29.06 18.42 -6.70
C VAL A 28 -29.44 19.91 -6.49
N CYS A 29 -28.55 20.87 -6.73
CA CYS A 29 -28.83 22.24 -7.24
C CYS A 29 -27.50 22.96 -7.52
N GLN A 30 -27.53 24.11 -8.20
CA GLN A 30 -26.32 24.94 -8.47
C GLN A 30 -25.50 25.21 -7.20
N PHE A 31 -26.16 25.36 -6.06
CA PHE A 31 -25.51 25.55 -4.76
C PHE A 31 -24.62 24.36 -4.34
N TRP A 32 -25.02 23.12 -4.62
CA TRP A 32 -24.15 21.96 -4.35
C TRP A 32 -22.91 21.92 -5.25
N ASN A 33 -23.03 22.39 -6.49
CA ASN A 33 -21.87 22.53 -7.38
C ASN A 33 -20.88 23.53 -6.79
N GLU A 34 -21.38 24.69 -6.35
CA GLU A 34 -20.52 25.70 -5.73
C GLU A 34 -19.80 25.14 -4.48
N ILE A 35 -20.53 24.45 -3.59
CA ILE A 35 -19.92 23.81 -2.41
C ILE A 35 -18.84 22.81 -2.83
N ILE A 36 -19.17 21.84 -3.69
CA ILE A 36 -18.23 20.75 -4.02
C ILE A 36 -17.00 21.30 -4.77
N LEU A 37 -17.19 22.25 -5.68
CA LEU A 37 -16.11 22.87 -6.45
C LEU A 37 -15.25 23.84 -5.62
N SER A 38 -15.79 24.37 -4.51
CA SER A 38 -15.07 25.21 -3.55
C SER A 38 -14.20 24.43 -2.55
N LEU A 39 -14.38 23.10 -2.43
CA LEU A 39 -13.60 22.32 -1.46
C LEU A 39 -12.08 22.44 -1.75
N PRO A 40 -11.24 22.51 -0.70
CA PRO A 40 -9.79 22.56 -0.87
C PRO A 40 -9.22 21.32 -1.57
N ILE A 41 -9.81 20.15 -1.27
CA ILE A 41 -9.47 18.88 -1.90
C ILE A 41 -10.58 18.53 -2.89
N PRO A 42 -10.29 18.49 -4.21
CA PRO A 42 -11.30 18.22 -5.21
C PRO A 42 -11.76 16.75 -5.11
N LYS A 43 -13.06 16.58 -4.82
CA LYS A 43 -13.72 15.25 -4.83
C LYS A 43 -14.23 14.85 -6.21
N ILE A 44 -14.34 15.83 -7.11
CA ILE A 44 -14.73 15.63 -8.51
C ILE A 44 -13.50 15.91 -9.37
N GLY A 45 -13.30 15.10 -10.40
CA GLY A 45 -12.24 15.29 -11.39
C GLY A 45 -12.70 14.99 -12.80
N LEU A 46 -11.92 15.48 -13.75
CA LEU A 46 -12.09 15.22 -15.17
C LEU A 46 -11.41 13.90 -15.54
N ARG A 47 -12.17 12.90 -16.01
CA ARG A 47 -11.63 11.64 -16.51
C ARG A 47 -11.58 11.64 -18.03
N LEU A 48 -10.38 11.55 -18.60
CA LEU A 48 -10.13 11.72 -20.03
C LEU A 48 -10.50 10.48 -20.86
N ASN A 49 -10.52 9.29 -20.26
CA ASN A 49 -10.74 8.03 -20.99
C ASN A 49 -12.10 7.40 -20.70
N HIS A 50 -12.65 6.78 -21.74
CA HIS A 50 -13.86 5.99 -21.67
C HIS A 50 -13.48 4.51 -21.52
N TYR A 51 -13.77 3.93 -20.36
CA TYR A 51 -13.41 2.52 -20.07
C TYR A 51 -14.35 1.49 -20.73
N HIS A 52 -15.33 1.93 -21.50
CA HIS A 52 -16.34 1.05 -22.04
C HIS A 52 -16.09 0.84 -23.52
N TRP A 53 -15.38 -0.26 -23.81
CA TRP A 53 -15.29 -0.90 -25.12
C TRP A 53 -14.91 0.09 -26.22
N VAL A 54 -13.61 0.19 -26.49
CA VAL A 54 -13.11 0.87 -27.70
C VAL A 54 -13.70 0.14 -28.91
N THR A 55 -14.92 0.49 -29.30
CA THR A 55 -15.39 0.33 -30.66
C THR A 55 -14.54 1.27 -31.50
N GLU A 56 -14.19 0.89 -32.73
CA GLU A 56 -13.31 1.67 -33.62
C GLU A 56 -13.70 3.16 -33.77
N GLN A 57 -14.96 3.52 -33.44
CA GLN A 57 -15.50 4.87 -33.43
C GLN A 57 -15.00 5.79 -32.28
N ASP A 58 -14.35 5.29 -31.22
CA ASP A 58 -13.93 6.12 -30.07
C ASP A 58 -12.57 6.84 -30.30
N THR A 59 -12.14 6.91 -31.57
CA THR A 59 -10.93 7.61 -32.02
C THR A 59 -11.16 9.11 -32.24
N ASP A 60 -12.41 9.56 -32.37
CA ASP A 60 -12.72 10.98 -32.57
C ASP A 60 -12.59 11.76 -31.25
N ALA A 61 -11.63 12.68 -31.20
CA ALA A 61 -11.41 13.57 -30.07
C ALA A 61 -12.29 14.82 -30.10
N VAL A 62 -12.97 15.13 -31.21
CA VAL A 62 -13.79 16.34 -31.38
C VAL A 62 -14.87 16.49 -30.30
N PRO A 63 -15.68 15.45 -29.97
CA PRO A 63 -16.69 15.59 -28.92
C PRO A 63 -16.10 15.92 -27.55
N PHE A 64 -14.87 15.44 -27.28
CA PHE A 64 -14.17 15.76 -26.04
C PHE A 64 -13.73 17.23 -26.01
N PHE A 65 -13.20 17.75 -27.12
CA PHE A 65 -12.80 19.16 -27.23
C PHE A 65 -14.01 20.09 -27.08
N ASP A 66 -15.10 19.81 -27.80
CA ASP A 66 -16.34 20.60 -27.73
C ASP A 66 -16.88 20.67 -26.30
N THR A 67 -16.93 19.52 -25.62
CA THR A 67 -17.46 19.50 -24.26
C THR A 67 -16.52 20.23 -23.28
N SER A 68 -15.21 20.19 -23.50
CA SER A 68 -14.22 20.89 -22.67
C SER A 68 -14.37 22.41 -22.71
N PHE A 69 -14.95 22.99 -23.77
CA PHE A 69 -15.28 24.42 -23.81
C PHE A 69 -16.43 24.82 -22.88
N THR A 70 -17.30 23.86 -22.52
CA THR A 70 -18.50 24.12 -21.70
C THR A 70 -18.32 23.78 -20.23
N ILE A 71 -17.23 23.09 -19.87
CA ILE A 71 -16.95 22.66 -18.49
C ILE A 71 -16.51 23.85 -17.63
N ASP A 72 -17.03 23.90 -16.39
CA ASP A 72 -16.48 24.75 -15.34
C ASP A 72 -15.04 24.32 -15.02
N ALA A 73 -14.09 25.24 -15.23
CA ALA A 73 -12.66 24.96 -15.07
C ALA A 73 -12.29 24.41 -13.68
N ARG A 74 -13.07 24.69 -12.62
CA ARG A 74 -12.83 24.17 -11.27
C ARG A 74 -12.93 22.65 -11.19
N ILE A 75 -13.66 22.01 -12.11
CA ILE A 75 -13.71 20.54 -12.22
C ILE A 75 -12.36 19.97 -12.64
N ALA A 76 -11.58 20.73 -13.43
CA ALA A 76 -10.26 20.33 -13.89
C ALA A 76 -9.17 20.50 -12.83
N LYS A 77 -9.51 20.87 -11.57
CA LYS A 77 -8.56 20.82 -10.44
C LYS A 77 -7.91 19.43 -10.29
N ARG A 78 -8.66 18.37 -10.63
CA ARG A 78 -8.16 16.99 -10.68
C ARG A 78 -8.41 16.41 -12.07
N ILE A 79 -7.37 15.92 -12.71
CA ILE A 79 -7.45 15.23 -14.01
C ILE A 79 -6.98 13.78 -13.83
N SER A 80 -7.75 12.84 -14.37
CA SER A 80 -7.39 11.43 -14.44
C SER A 80 -7.33 10.95 -15.89
N ALA A 81 -6.22 10.34 -16.26
CA ALA A 81 -5.95 9.81 -17.59
C ALA A 81 -5.45 8.35 -17.52
N THR A 82 -5.63 7.61 -18.60
CA THR A 82 -5.38 6.17 -18.74
C THR A 82 -5.01 5.86 -20.18
N CYS A 83 -3.76 5.56 -20.47
CA CYS A 83 -3.33 5.06 -21.77
C CYS A 83 -3.50 3.53 -21.79
N LEU A 84 -4.40 3.01 -22.62
CA LEU A 84 -4.64 1.57 -22.74
C LEU A 84 -3.55 0.89 -23.58
N HIS A 85 -3.50 -0.44 -23.52
CA HIS A 85 -2.47 -1.26 -24.18
C HIS A 85 -2.52 -1.27 -25.73
N SER A 86 -3.38 -0.48 -26.39
CA SER A 86 -3.48 -0.42 -27.86
C SER A 86 -2.70 0.75 -28.44
N ALA A 87 -1.91 0.53 -29.50
CA ALA A 87 -1.21 1.60 -30.21
C ALA A 87 -2.16 2.68 -30.74
N ALA A 88 -3.39 2.30 -31.12
CA ALA A 88 -4.43 3.22 -31.55
C ALA A 88 -4.93 4.15 -30.42
N SER A 89 -4.74 3.78 -29.15
CA SER A 89 -5.15 4.59 -28.01
C SER A 89 -4.12 5.64 -27.58
N LEU A 90 -2.87 5.53 -28.06
CA LEU A 90 -1.80 6.45 -27.69
C LEU A 90 -2.07 7.88 -28.17
N TYR A 91 -2.50 8.05 -29.42
CA TYR A 91 -2.77 9.37 -29.98
C TYR A 91 -3.98 10.07 -29.32
N PRO A 92 -5.14 9.40 -29.14
CA PRO A 92 -6.25 9.95 -28.36
C PRO A 92 -5.86 10.28 -26.91
N PHE A 93 -5.06 9.42 -26.26
CA PHE A 93 -4.56 9.70 -24.92
C PHE A 93 -3.71 10.97 -24.89
N ALA A 94 -2.71 11.06 -25.77
CA ALA A 94 -1.77 12.18 -25.85
C ALA A 94 -2.50 13.50 -26.14
N SER A 95 -3.34 13.51 -27.18
CA SER A 95 -4.09 14.70 -27.61
C SER A 95 -5.06 15.20 -26.53
N LYS A 96 -5.85 14.31 -25.92
CA LYS A 96 -6.79 14.69 -24.85
C LYS A 96 -6.06 15.20 -23.61
N LEU A 97 -4.97 14.54 -23.22
CA LEU A 97 -4.17 14.94 -22.06
C LEU A 97 -3.52 16.30 -22.26
N MET A 98 -2.83 16.49 -23.39
CA MET A 98 -2.19 17.78 -23.71
C MET A 98 -3.21 18.90 -23.80
N TYR A 99 -4.33 18.69 -24.51
CA TYR A 99 -5.38 19.69 -24.65
C TYR A 99 -6.01 20.06 -23.30
N ALA A 100 -6.34 19.08 -22.45
CA ALA A 100 -6.94 19.34 -21.15
C ALA A 100 -5.99 20.14 -20.23
N CYS A 101 -4.71 19.76 -20.20
CA CYS A 101 -3.71 20.43 -19.38
C CYS A 101 -3.36 21.82 -19.90
N ASP A 102 -3.35 22.05 -21.21
CA ASP A 102 -3.21 23.38 -21.80
C ASP A 102 -4.42 24.26 -21.47
N ARG A 103 -5.63 23.75 -21.73
CA ARG A 103 -6.89 24.49 -21.53
C ARG A 103 -7.11 24.90 -20.07
N PHE A 104 -6.76 24.02 -19.14
CA PHE A 104 -7.00 24.22 -17.70
C PHE A 104 -5.72 24.47 -16.91
N ASN A 105 -4.65 24.90 -17.59
CA ASN A 105 -3.29 25.04 -17.05
C ASN A 105 -3.22 25.62 -15.62
N GLU A 106 -3.93 26.73 -15.39
CA GLU A 106 -3.91 27.46 -14.12
C GLU A 106 -4.65 26.76 -12.98
N VAL A 107 -5.52 25.80 -13.29
CA VAL A 107 -6.44 25.20 -12.30
C VAL A 107 -6.01 23.80 -11.88
N VAL A 108 -5.28 23.06 -12.73
CA VAL A 108 -4.87 21.68 -12.44
C VAL A 108 -3.95 21.64 -11.21
N GLN A 109 -4.38 20.90 -10.19
CA GLN A 109 -3.62 20.66 -8.95
C GLN A 109 -3.29 19.18 -8.74
N ILE A 110 -4.12 18.26 -9.26
CA ILE A 110 -3.92 16.83 -9.10
C ILE A 110 -3.95 16.18 -10.49
N LEU A 111 -2.89 15.44 -10.82
CA LEU A 111 -2.79 14.70 -12.07
C LEU A 111 -2.55 13.22 -11.79
N GLU A 112 -3.50 12.39 -12.20
CA GLU A 112 -3.47 10.94 -12.03
C GLU A 112 -3.41 10.28 -13.40
N ILE A 113 -2.35 9.51 -13.66
CA ILE A 113 -2.09 8.92 -14.96
C ILE A 113 -1.86 7.43 -14.78
N SER A 114 -2.61 6.61 -15.53
CA SER A 114 -2.33 5.19 -15.68
C SER A 114 -1.85 4.91 -17.10
N ILE A 115 -0.80 4.11 -17.27
CA ILE A 115 -0.15 3.91 -18.58
C ILE A 115 0.16 2.42 -18.77
N ASP A 116 -0.38 1.85 -19.85
CA ASP A 116 -0.12 0.45 -20.23
C ASP A 116 0.95 0.32 -21.33
N GLN A 117 1.37 1.45 -21.94
CA GLN A 117 2.40 1.51 -22.99
C GLN A 117 3.45 2.60 -22.70
N GLU A 118 4.73 2.23 -22.77
CA GLU A 118 5.87 3.10 -22.50
C GLU A 118 5.85 4.42 -23.29
N ASN A 119 5.41 4.40 -24.55
CA ASN A 119 5.32 5.60 -25.38
C ASN A 119 4.40 6.69 -24.82
N GLY A 120 3.43 6.34 -23.96
CA GLY A 120 2.58 7.30 -23.27
C GLY A 120 3.36 8.24 -22.34
N LEU A 121 4.53 7.82 -21.86
CA LEU A 121 5.39 8.64 -20.98
C LEU A 121 5.91 9.90 -21.67
N LYS A 122 6.09 9.89 -23.00
CA LYS A 122 6.50 11.08 -23.76
C LYS A 122 5.47 12.20 -23.64
N SER A 123 4.19 11.87 -23.75
CA SER A 123 3.11 12.85 -23.60
C SER A 123 3.00 13.35 -22.15
N VAL A 124 3.27 12.48 -21.16
CA VAL A 124 3.33 12.90 -19.76
C VAL A 124 4.48 13.89 -19.53
N HIS A 125 5.68 13.59 -20.04
CA HIS A 125 6.83 14.50 -19.96
C HIS A 125 6.51 15.86 -20.59
N GLN A 126 5.96 15.87 -21.81
CA GLN A 126 5.55 17.11 -22.48
C GLN A 126 4.52 17.92 -21.69
N VAL A 127 3.57 17.25 -21.04
CA VAL A 127 2.56 17.91 -20.21
C VAL A 127 3.19 18.54 -18.97
N LEU A 128 4.07 17.80 -18.28
CA LEU A 128 4.75 18.33 -17.10
C LEU A 128 5.70 19.48 -17.45
N GLN A 129 6.33 19.41 -18.61
CA GLN A 129 7.26 20.44 -19.09
C GLN A 129 6.54 21.75 -19.41
N ASN A 130 5.40 21.68 -20.11
CA ASN A 130 4.76 22.87 -20.69
C ASN A 130 3.54 23.37 -19.89
N PHE A 131 2.92 22.51 -19.06
CA PHE A 131 1.63 22.81 -18.43
C PHE A 131 1.63 22.52 -16.92
N CYS A 132 0.51 22.84 -16.26
CA CYS A 132 0.23 22.61 -14.84
C CYS A 132 1.27 23.26 -13.90
N PRO A 133 1.46 24.60 -13.90
CA PRO A 133 2.34 25.29 -12.95
C PRO A 133 1.91 25.12 -11.49
N ASN A 134 0.61 24.93 -11.24
CA ASN A 134 0.02 24.83 -9.91
C ASN A 134 -0.16 23.38 -9.42
N LEU A 135 0.54 22.42 -10.04
CA LEU A 135 0.45 21.00 -9.70
C LEU A 135 0.94 20.75 -8.26
N LYS A 136 0.11 20.07 -7.46
CA LYS A 136 0.38 19.69 -6.06
C LYS A 136 0.59 18.19 -5.88
N GLU A 137 -0.13 17.38 -6.65
CA GLU A 137 -0.04 15.93 -6.60
C GLU A 137 0.13 15.35 -8.01
N LEU A 138 1.13 14.50 -8.19
CA LEU A 138 1.34 13.70 -9.40
C LEU A 138 1.34 12.23 -9.04
N ARG A 139 0.45 11.45 -9.66
CA ARG A 139 0.36 10.00 -9.48
C ARG A 139 0.45 9.31 -10.83
N ILE A 140 1.46 8.48 -11.03
CA ILE A 140 1.69 7.72 -12.26
C ILE A 140 1.67 6.23 -11.93
N THR A 141 0.80 5.47 -12.60
CA THR A 141 0.69 4.01 -12.45
C THR A 141 0.94 3.34 -13.78
N CYS A 142 2.08 2.64 -13.88
CA CYS A 142 2.51 1.94 -15.07
C CYS A 142 2.14 0.45 -14.97
N LYS A 143 1.29 -0.02 -15.88
CA LYS A 143 0.82 -1.42 -15.95
C LYS A 143 1.47 -2.16 -17.12
N PHE A 144 2.76 -1.92 -17.34
CA PHE A 144 3.52 -2.55 -18.41
C PHE A 144 3.56 -4.06 -18.22
N LYS A 145 3.30 -4.81 -19.30
CA LYS A 145 3.32 -6.28 -19.30
C LYS A 145 4.70 -6.84 -19.68
N THR A 146 5.43 -6.11 -20.51
CA THR A 146 6.72 -6.55 -21.06
C THR A 146 7.61 -5.32 -21.25
N ALA A 147 8.90 -5.46 -20.98
CA ALA A 147 9.87 -4.45 -21.39
C ALA A 147 9.94 -4.41 -22.92
N THR A 148 9.63 -3.27 -23.52
CA THR A 148 9.81 -3.09 -24.96
C THR A 148 11.29 -2.87 -25.22
N ASN A 149 11.97 -3.81 -25.88
CA ASN A 149 13.36 -3.64 -26.34
C ASN A 149 13.50 -2.61 -27.47
N GLN A 150 12.51 -1.73 -27.66
CA GLN A 150 12.67 -0.64 -28.58
C GLN A 150 13.78 0.23 -27.99
N ASN A 151 14.87 0.38 -28.76
CA ASN A 151 15.83 1.45 -28.61
C ASN A 151 15.07 2.77 -28.82
N VAL A 152 14.20 3.11 -27.86
CA VAL A 152 13.68 4.46 -27.71
C VAL A 152 14.94 5.22 -27.35
N ILE A 153 15.59 5.72 -28.41
CA ILE A 153 16.67 6.69 -28.33
C ILE A 153 16.21 7.65 -27.24
N ALA A 154 16.99 7.75 -26.17
CA ALA A 154 16.78 8.69 -25.10
C ALA A 154 16.89 10.08 -25.73
N ALA A 155 15.86 10.48 -26.46
CA ALA A 155 15.69 11.77 -27.05
C ALA A 155 15.87 12.74 -25.89
N GLU A 156 16.80 13.68 -26.06
CA GLU A 156 17.24 14.63 -25.04
C GLU A 156 16.09 15.00 -24.12
N VAL A 157 16.03 14.34 -22.96
CA VAL A 157 14.91 14.54 -22.06
C VAL A 157 15.17 15.89 -21.42
N GLN A 158 14.50 16.90 -21.94
CA GLN A 158 14.67 18.27 -21.50
C GLN A 158 14.29 18.37 -20.01
N GLN A 159 15.04 19.21 -19.30
CA GLN A 159 14.80 19.48 -17.89
C GLN A 159 13.38 20.04 -17.72
N LEU A 160 12.65 19.54 -16.72
CA LEU A 160 11.32 20.03 -16.42
C LEU A 160 11.40 21.42 -15.78
N VAL A 161 10.42 22.27 -16.09
CA VAL A 161 10.23 23.56 -15.39
C VAL A 161 9.91 23.27 -13.93
N GLU A 162 10.49 24.07 -13.02
CA GLU A 162 10.24 23.95 -11.59
C GLU A 162 8.73 23.97 -11.25
N LYS A 163 8.34 23.05 -10.37
CA LYS A 163 6.99 22.84 -9.83
C LYS A 163 7.03 23.02 -8.31
N PRO A 164 7.18 24.25 -7.80
CA PRO A 164 7.31 24.49 -6.36
C PRO A 164 6.06 24.09 -5.57
N GLY A 165 4.90 23.97 -6.22
CA GLY A 165 3.66 23.49 -5.60
C GLY A 165 3.59 21.98 -5.41
N LEU A 166 4.45 21.19 -6.07
CA LEU A 166 4.36 19.73 -6.10
C LEU A 166 4.88 19.16 -4.78
N THR A 167 3.96 18.74 -3.92
CA THR A 167 4.25 18.19 -2.60
C THR A 167 4.13 16.67 -2.54
N LEU A 168 3.41 16.04 -3.47
CA LEU A 168 3.27 14.58 -3.54
C LEU A 168 3.59 14.06 -4.94
N PHE A 169 4.49 13.08 -5.00
CA PHE A 169 4.77 12.33 -6.22
C PHE A 169 4.71 10.83 -5.92
N ALA A 170 3.83 10.12 -6.62
CA ALA A 170 3.74 8.66 -6.53
C ALA A 170 3.93 8.04 -7.91
N LEU A 171 4.95 7.19 -8.04
CA LEU A 171 5.20 6.37 -9.22
C LEU A 171 5.08 4.89 -8.83
N ASN A 172 4.14 4.19 -9.44
CA ASN A 172 3.94 2.75 -9.28
C ASN A 172 4.23 2.05 -10.59
N SER A 173 5.09 1.04 -10.58
CA SER A 173 5.38 0.20 -11.74
C SER A 173 5.84 -1.18 -11.27
N LYS A 174 5.39 -2.23 -11.96
CA LYS A 174 5.89 -3.59 -11.75
C LYS A 174 7.19 -3.89 -12.50
N LEU A 175 7.53 -3.04 -13.47
CA LEU A 175 8.71 -3.18 -14.32
C LEU A 175 9.58 -1.93 -14.24
N VAL A 176 10.88 -2.13 -14.14
CA VAL A 176 11.89 -1.08 -14.29
C VAL A 176 12.23 -0.99 -15.78
N ILE A 177 11.77 0.05 -16.45
CA ILE A 177 12.13 0.35 -17.85
C ILE A 177 13.02 1.60 -17.90
N PRO A 178 13.99 1.72 -18.83
CA PRO A 178 15.00 2.79 -18.80
C PRO A 178 14.43 4.22 -18.75
N LEU A 179 13.30 4.48 -19.40
CA LEU A 179 12.70 5.82 -19.44
C LEU A 179 12.07 6.26 -18.11
N LEU A 180 11.56 5.31 -17.31
CA LEU A 180 10.86 5.66 -16.08
C LEU A 180 11.80 6.25 -15.00
N PRO A 181 13.00 5.70 -14.71
CA PRO A 181 13.92 6.31 -13.76
C PRO A 181 14.32 7.72 -14.17
N CYS A 182 14.53 7.97 -15.47
CA CYS A 182 14.80 9.30 -15.99
C CYS A 182 13.64 10.27 -15.71
N LEU A 183 12.39 9.85 -15.99
CA LEU A 183 11.22 10.68 -15.69
C LEU A 183 11.08 10.94 -14.19
N ALA A 184 11.28 9.93 -13.34
CA ALA A 184 11.22 10.08 -11.89
C ALA A 184 12.26 11.10 -11.40
N GLN A 185 13.51 11.00 -11.88
CA GLN A 185 14.57 11.95 -11.55
C GLN A 185 14.21 13.39 -11.95
N LEU A 186 13.63 13.57 -13.14
CA LEU A 186 13.24 14.88 -13.63
C LEU A 186 12.12 15.51 -12.80
N VAL A 187 11.14 14.70 -12.39
CA VAL A 187 10.05 15.16 -11.50
C VAL A 187 10.59 15.56 -10.14
N VAL A 188 11.46 14.73 -9.54
CA VAL A 188 12.11 15.02 -8.25
C VAL A 188 12.94 16.30 -8.33
N ASN A 189 13.72 16.48 -9.39
CA ASN A 189 14.51 17.71 -9.59
C ASN A 189 13.65 18.96 -9.74
N ALA A 190 12.47 18.84 -10.37
CA ALA A 190 11.55 19.96 -10.54
C ALA A 190 10.74 20.28 -9.27
N ALA A 191 10.74 19.44 -8.24
CA ALA A 191 9.85 19.55 -7.08
C ALA A 191 10.62 19.87 -5.79
N PRO A 192 11.09 21.11 -5.57
CA PRO A 192 11.92 21.44 -4.40
C PRO A 192 11.20 21.27 -3.06
N ASN A 193 9.87 21.37 -3.05
CA ASN A 193 9.03 21.24 -1.86
C ASN A 193 8.35 19.86 -1.75
N LEU A 194 8.90 18.84 -2.41
CA LEU A 194 8.35 17.49 -2.37
C LEU A 194 8.39 16.93 -0.94
N LYS A 195 7.23 16.49 -0.44
CA LYS A 195 7.04 15.95 0.92
C LYS A 195 6.81 14.46 0.91
N ASP A 196 5.89 14.00 0.08
CA ASP A 196 5.52 12.59 -0.01
C ASP A 196 5.99 12.01 -1.33
N LEU A 197 6.85 11.00 -1.26
CA LEU A 197 7.42 10.34 -2.43
C LEU A 197 7.19 8.84 -2.36
N THR A 198 6.52 8.29 -3.37
CA THR A 198 6.38 6.84 -3.58
C THR A 198 7.08 6.45 -4.88
N LEU A 199 8.02 5.50 -4.81
CA LEU A 199 8.80 5.02 -5.95
C LEU A 199 8.70 3.50 -6.05
N PRO A 200 8.79 2.91 -7.26
CA PRO A 200 8.97 1.47 -7.38
C PRO A 200 10.39 1.08 -6.95
N TRP A 201 10.58 -0.17 -6.59
CA TRP A 201 11.91 -0.73 -6.37
C TRP A 201 12.78 -0.66 -7.63
N GLY A 202 14.07 -0.38 -7.44
CA GLY A 202 15.03 -0.17 -8.53
C GLY A 202 15.14 1.29 -9.00
N PHE A 203 14.37 2.20 -8.41
CA PHE A 203 14.37 3.62 -8.74
C PHE A 203 15.09 4.42 -7.65
N HIS A 204 16.19 5.06 -8.02
CA HIS A 204 17.08 5.76 -7.07
C HIS A 204 17.38 7.20 -7.50
N PRO A 205 16.36 8.07 -7.58
CA PRO A 205 16.59 9.47 -7.91
C PRO A 205 17.46 10.16 -6.85
N ASP A 206 18.19 11.18 -7.30
CA ASP A 206 18.93 12.12 -6.47
C ASP A 206 17.98 13.14 -5.85
N PHE A 207 17.98 13.21 -4.52
CA PHE A 207 17.19 14.11 -3.68
C PHE A 207 17.91 15.41 -3.31
N ALA A 208 19.08 15.73 -3.88
CA ALA A 208 19.82 16.96 -3.57
C ALA A 208 18.94 18.23 -3.65
N ASN A 209 17.95 18.25 -4.55
CA ASN A 209 17.01 19.35 -4.75
C ASN A 209 15.73 19.27 -3.89
N SER A 210 15.39 18.10 -3.33
CA SER A 210 14.15 17.83 -2.58
C SER A 210 14.43 17.64 -1.09
N LYS A 211 14.68 18.74 -0.36
CA LYS A 211 15.07 18.69 1.06
C LYS A 211 13.89 18.49 2.03
N CYS A 212 12.67 18.66 1.52
CA CYS A 212 11.44 18.66 2.30
C CYS A 212 10.73 17.30 2.36
N ILE A 213 11.39 16.21 1.94
CA ILE A 213 10.77 14.88 1.97
C ILE A 213 10.48 14.54 3.44
N ASP A 214 9.21 14.29 3.71
CA ASP A 214 8.64 13.86 4.98
C ASP A 214 8.31 12.36 4.95
N THR A 215 7.97 11.82 3.78
CA THR A 215 7.66 10.41 3.57
C THR A 215 8.34 9.90 2.31
N LEU A 216 9.11 8.82 2.45
CA LEU A 216 9.67 8.07 1.34
C LEU A 216 9.12 6.63 1.39
N GLU A 217 8.46 6.21 0.33
CA GLU A 217 7.89 4.88 0.18
C GLU A 217 8.50 4.19 -1.05
N VAL A 218 9.08 3.01 -0.85
CA VAL A 218 9.60 2.16 -1.93
C VAL A 218 8.70 0.94 -2.06
N VAL A 219 8.00 0.85 -3.17
CA VAL A 219 7.02 -0.20 -3.48
C VAL A 219 7.72 -1.35 -4.20
N ILE A 220 7.65 -2.54 -3.63
CA ILE A 220 8.19 -3.77 -4.22
C ILE A 220 7.00 -4.58 -4.75
N ASP A 221 6.47 -4.15 -5.90
CA ASP A 221 5.38 -4.84 -6.59
C ASP A 221 5.90 -5.56 -7.84
N GLY A 222 5.47 -6.80 -8.05
CA GLY A 222 5.85 -7.62 -9.21
C GLY A 222 7.27 -8.19 -9.17
N ILE A 223 8.01 -8.01 -8.08
CA ILE A 223 9.39 -8.46 -7.94
C ILE A 223 9.42 -9.75 -7.14
N THR A 224 10.00 -10.81 -7.72
CA THR A 224 10.22 -12.07 -7.01
C THR A 224 11.46 -11.97 -6.12
N PRO A 225 11.59 -12.77 -5.04
CA PRO A 225 12.82 -12.84 -4.25
C PRO A 225 14.08 -13.06 -5.09
N ASP A 226 13.96 -13.81 -6.19
CA ASP A 226 15.06 -14.06 -7.13
C ASP A 226 15.43 -12.78 -7.91
N ASP A 227 14.46 -11.94 -8.29
CA ASP A 227 14.73 -10.63 -8.90
C ASP A 227 15.38 -9.63 -7.91
N ILE A 228 15.21 -9.87 -6.61
CA ILE A 228 15.81 -9.08 -5.53
C ILE A 228 17.24 -9.55 -5.19
N SER A 229 17.72 -10.65 -5.80
CA SER A 229 19.14 -11.02 -5.80
C SER A 229 19.93 -10.04 -6.67
N LEU A 230 19.92 -8.79 -6.24
CA LEU A 230 20.37 -7.63 -6.97
C LEU A 230 21.87 -7.65 -7.17
N THR A 231 22.28 -6.98 -8.25
CA THR A 231 23.66 -6.56 -8.39
C THR A 231 24.04 -5.61 -7.25
N PRO A 232 25.27 -5.70 -6.69
CA PRO A 232 25.76 -4.75 -5.69
C PRO A 232 25.57 -3.28 -6.05
N ALA A 233 25.51 -2.96 -7.36
CA ALA A 233 25.25 -1.62 -7.86
C ALA A 233 23.87 -1.08 -7.46
N THR A 234 22.81 -1.90 -7.50
CA THR A 234 21.46 -1.45 -7.16
C THR A 234 21.36 -1.07 -5.68
N PHE A 235 21.99 -1.85 -4.80
CA PHE A 235 22.04 -1.54 -3.38
C PHE A 235 22.89 -0.30 -3.07
N SER A 236 24.00 -0.11 -3.80
CA SER A 236 24.80 1.11 -3.70
C SER A 236 23.98 2.36 -4.08
N GLU A 237 23.15 2.28 -5.12
CA GLU A 237 22.28 3.39 -5.53
C GLU A 237 21.15 3.65 -4.54
N LEU A 238 20.52 2.59 -4.00
CA LEU A 238 19.52 2.72 -2.95
C LEU A 238 20.13 3.38 -1.70
N GLY A 239 21.32 2.93 -1.30
CA GLY A 239 22.08 3.54 -0.22
C GLY A 239 22.37 5.01 -0.48
N ARG A 240 22.91 5.36 -1.66
CA ARG A 240 23.14 6.76 -2.03
C ARG A 240 21.87 7.62 -1.90
N MET A 241 20.73 7.13 -2.40
CA MET A 241 19.45 7.81 -2.28
C MET A 241 19.01 7.97 -0.82
N LEU A 242 19.12 6.91 -0.01
CA LEU A 242 18.76 6.94 1.41
C LEU A 242 19.71 7.84 2.22
N ASN A 243 20.99 7.93 1.86
CA ASN A 243 21.98 8.81 2.47
C ASN A 243 21.59 10.27 2.38
N GLN A 244 21.04 10.69 1.24
CA GLN A 244 20.56 12.05 1.04
C GLN A 244 19.30 12.36 1.87
N TYR A 245 18.51 11.34 2.19
CA TYR A 245 17.28 11.47 2.98
C TYR A 245 17.51 11.37 4.49
N LEU A 246 18.42 10.51 4.93
CA LEU A 246 18.60 10.11 6.35
C LEU A 246 19.97 10.46 6.95
N ASP A 247 20.86 11.18 6.25
CA ASP A 247 22.27 11.34 6.63
C ASP A 247 22.92 9.98 6.95
N PHE A 248 22.82 9.09 5.98
CA PHE A 248 23.25 7.71 6.11
C PHE A 248 24.64 7.55 5.47
N GLU A 249 25.48 6.68 6.02
CA GLU A 249 26.78 6.31 5.43
C GLU A 249 26.72 4.80 5.11
N MET A 250 27.35 4.39 4.00
CA MET A 250 27.48 2.97 3.64
C MET A 250 28.95 2.58 3.66
N ASP A 251 29.38 1.81 4.66
CA ASP A 251 30.77 1.37 4.79
C ASP A 251 31.05 0.00 4.15
N ASN A 252 30.04 -0.74 3.65
CA ASN A 252 30.27 -2.10 3.14
C ASN A 252 29.33 -2.54 2.00
N PRO A 253 29.86 -3.08 0.88
CA PRO A 253 29.04 -3.51 -0.28
C PRO A 253 28.19 -4.78 -0.09
N ILE A 254 28.28 -5.49 1.04
CA ILE A 254 27.68 -6.84 1.21
C ILE A 254 26.45 -6.87 2.14
N GLY A 255 26.03 -5.72 2.68
CA GLY A 255 24.79 -5.64 3.46
C GLY A 255 24.46 -4.22 3.84
N PHE A 256 23.17 -3.93 4.04
CA PHE A 256 22.74 -2.67 4.61
C PHE A 256 23.08 -2.67 6.09
N GLN A 257 24.03 -1.83 6.48
CA GLN A 257 24.20 -1.43 7.88
C GLN A 257 23.58 -0.06 8.03
N LEU A 258 22.61 0.07 8.94
CA LEU A 258 22.08 1.39 9.28
C LEU A 258 23.09 2.15 10.13
N LEU A 259 24.00 2.91 9.49
CA LEU A 259 25.07 3.65 10.19
C LEU A 259 24.58 4.96 10.84
N GLY A 260 23.51 5.55 10.32
CA GLY A 260 22.94 6.80 10.83
C GLY A 260 21.98 6.59 11.99
N LYS A 261 22.11 7.39 13.07
CA LYS A 261 21.09 7.46 14.13
C LYS A 261 19.79 8.03 13.56
N MET A 262 18.68 7.37 13.83
CA MET A 262 17.33 7.83 13.46
C MET A 262 16.53 8.18 14.73
N PRO A 263 16.93 9.23 15.47
CA PRO A 263 16.40 9.50 16.82
C PRO A 263 14.91 9.87 16.84
N LYS A 264 14.30 10.17 15.69
CA LYS A 264 12.89 10.55 15.58
C LYS A 264 12.00 9.45 15.01
N LEU A 265 12.57 8.32 14.55
CA LEU A 265 11.77 7.27 13.92
C LEU A 265 10.93 6.54 14.97
N ARG A 266 9.61 6.57 14.80
CA ARG A 266 8.65 5.92 15.71
C ARG A 266 8.07 4.63 15.18
N THR A 267 8.12 4.41 13.88
CA THR A 267 7.61 3.19 13.25
C THR A 267 8.65 2.66 12.28
N PHE A 268 9.04 1.40 12.48
CA PHE A 268 9.94 0.67 11.61
C PHE A 268 9.15 -0.47 10.97
N ARG A 269 9.19 -0.56 9.64
CA ARG A 269 8.54 -1.63 8.87
C ARG A 269 9.50 -2.22 7.86
N ASP A 270 9.78 -3.50 8.04
CA ASP A 270 10.60 -4.32 7.16
C ASP A 270 9.94 -5.68 6.96
N GLU A 271 9.28 -5.86 5.82
CA GLU A 271 8.67 -7.13 5.44
C GLU A 271 9.63 -8.02 4.65
N MET A 272 10.90 -7.61 4.56
CA MET A 272 11.95 -8.26 3.79
C MET A 272 13.20 -8.47 4.66
N LEU A 273 13.01 -9.00 5.87
CA LEU A 273 14.10 -9.24 6.81
C LEU A 273 15.20 -10.13 6.23
N ASP A 274 14.86 -10.92 5.22
CA ASP A 274 15.82 -11.71 4.46
C ASP A 274 16.83 -10.88 3.67
N ILE A 275 16.63 -9.57 3.53
CA ILE A 275 17.50 -8.62 2.83
C ILE A 275 18.19 -7.66 3.80
N LEU A 276 17.46 -7.16 4.81
CA LEU A 276 17.94 -6.15 5.75
C LEU A 276 18.10 -6.76 7.16
N PRO A 277 19.33 -7.08 7.60
CA PRO A 277 19.52 -7.63 8.95
C PRO A 277 19.17 -6.59 10.04
N VAL A 278 18.53 -7.04 11.14
CA VAL A 278 17.99 -6.16 12.19
C VAL A 278 19.02 -5.81 13.25
N LYS A 279 20.16 -6.50 13.25
CA LYS A 279 21.15 -6.51 14.34
C LYS A 279 21.55 -5.13 14.89
N ASP A 280 21.49 -4.09 14.05
CA ASP A 280 21.89 -2.72 14.41
C ASP A 280 20.73 -1.71 14.41
N ILE A 281 19.56 -2.09 13.87
CA ILE A 281 18.42 -1.17 13.62
C ILE A 281 17.85 -0.61 14.93
N LEU A 282 17.78 -1.45 15.97
CA LEU A 282 17.11 -1.06 17.20
C LEU A 282 17.98 -0.17 18.11
N GLU A 283 19.31 -0.15 17.92
CA GLU A 283 20.18 0.75 18.68
C GLU A 283 20.09 2.19 18.19
N ILE A 284 19.86 2.37 16.89
CA ILE A 284 19.86 3.68 16.26
C ILE A 284 18.50 4.40 16.34
N MET A 285 17.46 3.75 16.86
CA MET A 285 16.07 4.24 16.91
C MET A 285 15.51 4.31 18.36
N PRO A 286 15.98 5.26 19.20
CA PRO A 286 15.57 5.34 20.59
C PRO A 286 14.07 5.67 20.81
N GLU A 287 13.39 6.30 19.85
CA GLU A 287 11.98 6.72 19.94
C GLU A 287 11.00 5.72 19.29
N LEU A 288 11.46 4.49 19.00
CA LEU A 288 10.67 3.50 18.30
C LEU A 288 9.46 3.02 19.13
N GLU A 289 8.26 3.17 18.58
CA GLU A 289 6.97 2.81 19.20
C GLU A 289 6.29 1.62 18.50
N ALA A 290 6.59 1.37 17.23
CA ALA A 290 6.00 0.30 16.45
C ALA A 290 7.02 -0.40 15.55
N ILE A 291 6.98 -1.73 15.55
CA ILE A 291 7.84 -2.59 14.73
C ILE A 291 6.96 -3.51 13.90
N PHE A 292 7.23 -3.58 12.60
CA PHE A 292 6.60 -4.51 11.66
C PHE A 292 7.72 -5.28 10.98
N ILE A 293 7.86 -6.57 11.28
CA ILE A 293 8.91 -7.43 10.73
C ILE A 293 8.26 -8.62 10.03
N GLY A 294 8.72 -8.93 8.82
CA GLY A 294 8.30 -10.07 8.03
C GLY A 294 9.41 -10.58 7.12
N LYS A 295 9.18 -11.70 6.47
CA LYS A 295 10.05 -12.21 5.39
C LYS A 295 9.27 -12.27 4.08
N THR A 296 9.98 -12.10 2.96
CA THR A 296 9.40 -12.28 1.62
C THR A 296 9.58 -13.70 1.10
N ASN A 297 10.73 -14.30 1.40
CA ASN A 297 11.03 -15.66 1.02
C ASN A 297 10.60 -16.65 2.12
N ARG A 298 9.56 -17.43 1.82
CA ARG A 298 9.08 -18.52 2.68
C ARG A 298 10.17 -19.53 3.04
N LYS A 299 11.19 -19.66 2.19
CA LYS A 299 12.34 -20.54 2.40
C LYS A 299 13.48 -19.92 3.23
N SER A 300 13.27 -18.76 3.83
CA SER A 300 14.30 -18.10 4.65
C SER A 300 14.11 -18.44 6.12
N SER A 301 15.19 -18.92 6.77
CA SER A 301 15.30 -19.03 8.24
C SER A 301 15.72 -17.71 8.89
N ARG A 302 16.08 -16.69 8.09
CA ARG A 302 16.67 -15.44 8.61
C ARG A 302 15.76 -14.74 9.61
N MET A 303 14.45 -14.84 9.45
CA MET A 303 13.52 -14.24 10.41
C MET A 303 13.69 -14.81 11.81
N GLN A 304 13.78 -16.13 11.93
CA GLN A 304 14.00 -16.81 13.20
C GLN A 304 15.37 -16.44 13.77
N ASP A 305 16.41 -16.45 12.93
CA ASP A 305 17.77 -16.11 13.34
C ASP A 305 17.86 -14.66 13.88
N GLU A 306 17.24 -13.70 13.19
CA GLU A 306 17.20 -12.28 13.59
C GLU A 306 16.36 -12.06 14.86
N LEU A 307 15.18 -12.68 14.97
CA LEU A 307 14.39 -12.60 16.20
C LEU A 307 15.13 -13.23 17.38
N GLN A 308 15.82 -14.35 17.17
CA GLN A 308 16.65 -14.98 18.19
C GLN A 308 17.83 -14.07 18.58
N ASN A 309 18.45 -13.40 17.61
CA ASN A 309 19.51 -12.42 17.86
C ASN A 309 18.99 -11.24 18.69
N ILE A 310 17.79 -10.72 18.39
CA ILE A 310 17.12 -9.67 19.17
C ILE A 310 16.90 -10.13 20.63
N CYS A 311 16.41 -11.35 20.82
CA CYS A 311 16.23 -11.94 22.15
C CYS A 311 17.56 -12.09 22.91
N ASN A 312 18.61 -12.52 22.21
CA ASN A 312 19.94 -12.77 22.80
C ASN A 312 20.73 -11.50 23.09
N ALA A 313 20.39 -10.38 22.43
CA ALA A 313 21.08 -9.10 22.61
C ALA A 313 20.90 -8.51 24.02
N ASN A 314 19.98 -9.04 24.84
CA ASN A 314 19.66 -8.55 26.19
C ASN A 314 19.30 -7.05 26.24
N LYS A 315 18.83 -6.50 25.11
CA LYS A 315 18.34 -5.13 25.02
C LYS A 315 16.85 -5.09 25.29
N ILE A 316 16.40 -4.01 25.94
CA ILE A 316 15.00 -3.81 26.29
C ILE A 316 14.48 -2.58 25.56
N PHE A 317 13.49 -2.76 24.69
CA PHE A 317 12.85 -1.68 23.93
C PHE A 317 11.55 -1.26 24.60
N ARG A 318 11.69 -0.53 25.72
CA ARG A 318 10.55 -0.11 26.57
C ARG A 318 9.53 0.79 25.88
N ARG A 319 9.89 1.42 24.76
CA ARG A 319 9.00 2.35 24.03
C ARG A 319 8.14 1.66 22.98
N VAL A 320 8.52 0.46 22.55
CA VAL A 320 7.77 -0.29 21.55
C VAL A 320 6.46 -0.79 22.17
N LYS A 321 5.35 -0.29 21.62
CA LYS A 321 3.99 -0.60 22.02
C LYS A 321 3.28 -1.52 21.03
N ASN A 322 3.71 -1.51 19.77
CA ASN A 322 3.07 -2.28 18.70
C ASN A 322 4.11 -3.17 18.01
N LEU A 323 3.84 -4.47 17.94
CA LEU A 323 4.69 -5.43 17.25
C LEU A 323 3.84 -6.22 16.26
N VAL A 324 4.27 -6.24 15.01
CA VAL A 324 3.68 -7.05 13.95
C VAL A 324 4.74 -7.99 13.42
N LEU A 325 4.48 -9.28 13.50
CA LEU A 325 5.33 -10.35 13.04
C LEU A 325 4.64 -11.08 11.90
N LEU A 326 5.26 -11.13 10.72
CA LEU A 326 4.73 -11.81 9.55
C LEU A 326 5.55 -13.05 9.21
N GLU A 327 4.91 -14.21 9.17
CA GLU A 327 5.51 -15.52 8.87
C GLU A 327 6.52 -16.02 9.93
N VAL A 328 6.19 -15.87 11.22
CA VAL A 328 6.94 -16.54 12.29
C VAL A 328 6.47 -17.98 12.42
N ASP A 329 7.43 -18.91 12.45
CA ASP A 329 7.16 -20.36 12.54
C ASP A 329 7.63 -20.98 13.87
N ASP A 330 8.43 -20.27 14.67
CA ASP A 330 8.96 -20.76 15.95
C ASP A 330 8.30 -20.04 17.15
N PRO A 331 7.47 -20.75 17.93
CA PRO A 331 6.78 -20.16 19.08
C PRO A 331 7.70 -19.83 20.26
N THR A 332 8.86 -20.47 20.37
CA THR A 332 9.80 -20.24 21.49
C THR A 332 10.37 -18.81 21.46
N LEU A 333 10.44 -18.22 20.27
CA LEU A 333 10.85 -16.83 20.06
C LEU A 333 9.90 -15.84 20.76
N LEU A 334 8.62 -16.16 20.89
CA LEU A 334 7.64 -15.29 21.53
C LEU A 334 7.99 -15.06 23.01
N GLU A 335 8.41 -16.09 23.74
CA GLU A 335 8.80 -15.93 25.15
C GLU A 335 10.02 -15.01 25.32
N GLY A 336 10.96 -15.06 24.38
CA GLY A 336 12.10 -14.15 24.34
C GLY A 336 11.68 -12.70 24.05
N LEU A 337 10.81 -12.51 23.05
CA LEU A 337 10.33 -11.19 22.64
C LEU A 337 9.53 -10.49 23.75
N ALA A 338 8.82 -11.25 24.60
CA ALA A 338 8.14 -10.71 25.78
C ALA A 338 9.08 -9.95 26.73
N LYS A 339 10.31 -10.47 26.90
CA LYS A 339 11.33 -9.87 27.76
C LYS A 339 11.95 -8.62 27.12
N VAL A 340 12.07 -8.66 25.79
CA VAL A 340 12.62 -7.57 24.98
C VAL A 340 11.64 -6.38 24.90
N PHE A 341 10.34 -6.65 24.84
CA PHE A 341 9.27 -5.66 24.67
C PHE A 341 8.29 -5.64 25.85
N PRO A 342 8.71 -5.23 27.06
CA PRO A 342 7.90 -5.37 28.27
C PRO A 342 6.66 -4.47 28.34
N ASN A 343 6.57 -3.44 27.47
CA ASN A 343 5.47 -2.47 27.44
C ASN A 343 4.60 -2.65 26.19
N LEU A 344 4.59 -3.84 25.60
CA LEU A 344 3.83 -4.09 24.39
C LEU A 344 2.32 -4.00 24.66
N GLU A 345 1.63 -3.12 23.94
CA GLU A 345 0.18 -2.93 24.06
C GLU A 345 -0.56 -3.74 22.98
N SER A 346 0.04 -3.91 21.80
CA SER A 346 -0.54 -4.64 20.67
C SER A 346 0.46 -5.59 20.03
N LEU A 347 0.06 -6.86 19.89
CA LEU A 347 0.79 -7.88 19.16
C LEU A 347 -0.06 -8.41 18.01
N LYS A 348 0.52 -8.44 16.81
CA LYS A 348 -0.05 -9.09 15.65
C LYS A 348 0.93 -10.16 15.14
N VAL A 349 0.43 -11.38 14.99
CA VAL A 349 1.20 -12.50 14.42
C VAL A 349 0.45 -13.01 13.19
N ASP A 350 1.14 -13.11 12.08
CA ASP A 350 0.64 -13.73 10.85
C ASP A 350 1.43 -15.01 10.60
N THR A 351 0.75 -16.14 10.47
CA THR A 351 1.35 -17.47 10.35
C THR A 351 1.03 -18.05 8.98
N ASP A 352 1.26 -17.30 7.89
CA ASP A 352 0.63 -17.47 6.56
C ASP A 352 0.73 -18.88 5.92
N ASN A 353 1.48 -19.83 6.52
CA ASN A 353 1.70 -21.19 6.01
C ASN A 353 1.20 -22.30 6.95
N GLU A 354 0.45 -23.26 6.37
CA GLU A 354 0.05 -24.52 7.04
C GLU A 354 1.26 -25.47 7.23
N THR A 355 2.22 -25.41 6.31
CA THR A 355 3.48 -26.14 6.37
C THR A 355 4.60 -25.20 6.80
N GLY A 356 5.29 -25.52 7.89
CA GLY A 356 6.48 -24.80 8.33
C GLY A 356 7.59 -24.85 7.28
N PHE A 357 8.63 -24.02 7.50
CA PHE A 357 9.77 -23.88 6.58
C PHE A 357 10.41 -25.21 6.15
N HIS A 358 10.46 -26.20 7.05
CA HIS A 358 11.04 -27.52 6.80
C HIS A 358 10.08 -28.54 6.16
N GLY A 359 8.89 -28.09 5.70
CA GLY A 359 7.84 -28.98 5.20
C GLY A 359 7.12 -29.78 6.29
N GLY A 360 7.47 -29.55 7.57
CA GLY A 360 6.76 -30.09 8.73
C GLY A 360 5.49 -29.29 9.04
N GLU A 361 4.68 -29.77 10.00
CA GLU A 361 3.56 -29.00 10.54
C GLU A 361 4.08 -27.68 11.15
N ASN A 362 3.36 -26.58 10.92
CA ASN A 362 3.67 -25.32 11.59
C ASN A 362 3.45 -25.46 13.11
N GLU A 363 4.50 -25.20 13.91
CA GLU A 363 4.44 -25.29 15.37
C GLU A 363 3.69 -24.10 16.00
N MET A 364 3.42 -23.04 15.23
CA MET A 364 2.63 -21.87 15.65
C MET A 364 1.13 -22.17 15.67
N LYS A 365 0.76 -23.27 16.32
CA LYS A 365 -0.62 -23.63 16.64
C LYS A 365 -1.22 -22.54 17.53
N LEU A 366 -2.53 -22.29 17.35
CA LEU A 366 -3.25 -21.19 18.00
C LEU A 366 -3.06 -21.18 19.52
N ASP A 367 -3.06 -22.35 20.16
CA ASP A 367 -2.84 -22.48 21.60
C ASP A 367 -1.44 -22.13 22.04
N VAL A 368 -0.44 -22.53 21.27
CA VAL A 368 0.95 -22.24 21.56
C VAL A 368 1.17 -20.73 21.53
N VAL A 369 0.71 -20.06 20.47
CA VAL A 369 0.83 -18.61 20.31
C VAL A 369 0.11 -17.87 21.46
N LEU A 370 -1.14 -18.22 21.73
CA LEU A 370 -1.92 -17.55 22.77
C LEU A 370 -1.39 -17.83 24.18
N LYS A 371 -0.88 -19.03 24.45
CA LYS A 371 -0.22 -19.35 25.73
C LYS A 371 1.03 -18.50 25.91
N ALA A 372 1.86 -18.38 24.86
CA ALA A 372 3.02 -17.49 24.89
C ALA A 372 2.60 -16.04 25.13
N CYS A 373 1.56 -15.55 24.44
CA CYS A 373 1.09 -14.16 24.52
C CYS A 373 0.37 -13.82 25.83
N GLY A 374 -0.29 -14.79 26.49
CA GLY A 374 -1.02 -14.57 27.74
C GLY A 374 -0.14 -14.03 28.86
N ALA A 375 1.16 -14.32 28.81
CA ALA A 375 2.15 -13.81 29.77
C ALA A 375 2.64 -12.38 29.48
N TRP A 376 2.35 -11.80 28.31
CA TRP A 376 2.95 -10.52 27.90
C TRP A 376 2.23 -9.29 28.45
N GLY A 377 1.02 -9.45 29.01
CA GLY A 377 0.20 -8.30 29.42
C GLY A 377 -0.26 -7.40 28.26
N VAL A 378 -0.24 -7.91 27.02
CA VAL A 378 -0.73 -7.17 25.84
C VAL A 378 -2.23 -6.88 25.97
N LYS A 379 -2.67 -5.72 25.49
CA LYS A 379 -4.09 -5.35 25.48
C LYS A 379 -4.80 -5.87 24.25
N THR A 380 -4.15 -5.77 23.10
CA THR A 380 -4.68 -6.20 21.81
C THR A 380 -3.85 -7.33 21.24
N PHE A 381 -4.50 -8.43 20.86
CA PHE A 381 -3.87 -9.53 20.16
C PHE A 381 -4.59 -9.78 18.83
N GLN A 382 -3.81 -9.92 17.76
CA GLN A 382 -4.31 -10.31 16.46
C GLN A 382 -3.53 -11.50 15.90
N LEU A 383 -4.22 -12.60 15.62
CA LEU A 383 -3.67 -13.72 14.86
C LEU A 383 -4.28 -13.74 13.47
N MET A 384 -3.45 -13.89 12.44
CA MET A 384 -3.91 -14.12 11.08
C MET A 384 -3.48 -15.53 10.67
N GLY A 385 -4.46 -16.40 10.41
CA GLY A 385 -4.21 -17.73 9.89
C GLY A 385 -3.84 -17.72 8.41
N GLY A 386 -3.15 -18.78 7.97
CA GLY A 386 -2.68 -18.92 6.60
C GLY A 386 -3.79 -18.88 5.54
N ARG A 387 -3.45 -18.32 4.39
CA ARG A 387 -4.36 -18.16 3.22
C ARG A 387 -4.68 -19.47 2.47
N GLY A 388 -4.51 -20.63 3.12
CA GLY A 388 -4.38 -21.94 2.48
C GLY A 388 -5.65 -22.51 1.87
N ILE A 389 -6.76 -22.61 2.60
CA ILE A 389 -7.90 -23.39 2.10
C ILE A 389 -9.23 -22.72 2.48
N ASN A 390 -9.96 -22.23 1.47
CA ASN A 390 -11.32 -21.71 1.61
C ASN A 390 -12.37 -22.79 1.96
N THR A 391 -11.94 -23.98 2.41
CA THR A 391 -12.86 -25.01 2.87
C THR A 391 -13.32 -24.64 4.26
N THR A 392 -14.61 -24.38 4.40
CA THR A 392 -15.21 -24.22 5.72
C THR A 392 -15.10 -25.55 6.48
N SER A 393 -14.25 -25.61 7.49
CA SER A 393 -14.15 -26.75 8.41
C SER A 393 -14.99 -26.50 9.65
N ASP A 394 -15.49 -27.58 10.26
CA ASP A 394 -15.92 -27.51 11.64
C ASP A 394 -14.69 -27.61 12.54
N LEU A 395 -14.71 -26.93 13.69
CA LEU A 395 -13.71 -27.18 14.72
C LEU A 395 -13.95 -28.58 15.26
N THR A 396 -12.89 -29.37 15.30
CA THR A 396 -12.85 -30.65 16.02
C THR A 396 -13.11 -30.43 17.51
N GLU A 397 -13.51 -31.48 18.24
CA GLU A 397 -13.67 -31.37 19.70
C GLU A 397 -12.35 -30.99 20.39
N ASP A 398 -11.21 -31.45 19.86
CA ASP A 398 -9.88 -31.08 20.35
C ASP A 398 -9.60 -29.58 20.18
N GLU A 399 -9.93 -28.99 19.01
CA GLU A 399 -9.80 -27.55 18.78
C GLU A 399 -10.79 -26.73 19.63
N MET A 400 -11.99 -27.27 19.87
CA MET A 400 -12.94 -26.64 20.79
C MET A 400 -12.42 -26.68 22.24
N ASP A 401 -11.88 -27.80 22.69
CA ASP A 401 -11.25 -27.92 24.01
C ASP A 401 -10.01 -27.04 24.15
N LEU A 402 -9.29 -26.86 23.05
CA LEU A 402 -8.22 -25.90 22.95
C LEU A 402 -8.74 -24.47 23.17
N PHE A 403 -9.78 -24.06 22.45
CA PHE A 403 -10.42 -22.75 22.65
C PHE A 403 -10.89 -22.55 24.10
N LYS A 404 -11.41 -23.59 24.75
CA LYS A 404 -11.78 -23.55 26.18
C LYS A 404 -10.57 -23.29 27.07
N LYS A 405 -9.45 -23.99 26.86
CA LYS A 405 -8.19 -23.80 27.60
C LYS A 405 -7.63 -22.38 27.42
N LEU A 406 -7.86 -21.78 26.25
CA LEU A 406 -7.39 -20.44 25.92
C LEU A 406 -8.15 -19.32 26.64
N ARG A 407 -9.28 -19.63 27.31
CA ARG A 407 -10.06 -18.67 28.08
C ARG A 407 -9.23 -17.92 29.12
N GLU A 408 -8.39 -18.64 29.86
CA GLU A 408 -7.57 -18.06 30.93
C GLU A 408 -6.51 -17.08 30.38
N PRO A 409 -5.65 -17.47 29.40
CA PRO A 409 -4.72 -16.54 28.74
C PRO A 409 -5.41 -15.31 28.14
N MET A 410 -6.61 -15.47 27.59
CA MET A 410 -7.35 -14.37 26.94
C MET A 410 -8.09 -13.46 27.93
N ALA A 411 -8.20 -13.83 29.21
CA ALA A 411 -8.96 -13.05 30.19
C ALA A 411 -8.40 -11.62 30.36
N GLY A 412 -7.07 -11.48 30.35
CA GLY A 412 -6.38 -10.19 30.48
C GLY A 412 -6.38 -9.30 29.24
N LEU A 413 -6.76 -9.82 28.07
CA LEU A 413 -6.77 -9.07 26.82
C LEU A 413 -7.99 -8.13 26.75
N GLU A 414 -7.85 -6.93 26.20
CA GLU A 414 -8.99 -6.05 25.90
C GLU A 414 -9.66 -6.45 24.58
N ARG A 415 -8.86 -6.86 23.59
CA ARG A 415 -9.34 -7.25 22.25
C ARG A 415 -8.54 -8.41 21.66
N VAL A 416 -9.27 -9.39 21.13
CA VAL A 416 -8.73 -10.55 20.41
C VAL A 416 -9.32 -10.58 19.01
N THR A 417 -8.47 -10.58 17.99
CA THR A 417 -8.90 -10.72 16.60
C THR A 417 -8.24 -11.95 16.01
N ILE A 418 -9.03 -12.92 15.56
CA ILE A 418 -8.50 -14.09 14.84
C ILE A 418 -9.10 -14.03 13.44
N SER A 419 -8.25 -13.75 12.46
CA SER A 419 -8.65 -13.57 11.05
C SER A 419 -8.41 -14.84 10.25
N ASN A 420 -9.10 -14.97 9.11
CA ASN A 420 -9.00 -16.10 8.17
C ASN A 420 -9.46 -17.46 8.71
N LEU A 421 -10.28 -17.49 9.78
CA LEU A 421 -10.99 -18.70 10.19
C LEU A 421 -12.27 -18.89 9.34
N TYR A 422 -12.25 -19.88 8.45
CA TYR A 422 -13.42 -20.29 7.68
C TYR A 422 -14.21 -21.34 8.46
N LEU A 423 -15.06 -20.90 9.39
CA LEU A 423 -15.88 -21.79 10.20
C LEU A 423 -17.27 -21.98 9.57
N LYS A 424 -17.83 -23.18 9.68
CA LYS A 424 -19.26 -23.40 9.36
C LYS A 424 -20.16 -22.70 10.38
N THR A 425 -21.39 -22.37 9.98
CA THR A 425 -22.38 -21.70 10.83
C THR A 425 -22.60 -22.41 12.16
N ALA A 426 -22.74 -23.73 12.16
CA ALA A 426 -22.92 -24.51 13.39
C ALA A 426 -21.75 -24.37 14.37
N THR A 427 -20.51 -24.37 13.88
CA THR A 427 -19.32 -24.14 14.70
C THR A 427 -19.27 -22.72 15.27
N VAL A 428 -19.67 -21.71 14.49
CA VAL A 428 -19.81 -20.32 14.96
C VAL A 428 -20.85 -20.23 16.09
N GLU A 429 -22.00 -20.87 15.93
CA GLU A 429 -23.05 -20.91 16.95
C GLU A 429 -22.56 -21.59 18.25
N ARG A 430 -21.84 -22.71 18.13
CA ARG A 430 -21.22 -23.40 19.27
C ARG A 430 -20.22 -22.50 20.02
N LEU A 431 -19.35 -21.79 19.30
CA LEU A 431 -18.40 -20.83 19.89
C LEU A 431 -19.14 -19.69 20.59
N LEU A 432 -20.16 -19.10 19.95
CA LEU A 432 -20.94 -18.02 20.53
C LEU A 432 -21.72 -18.46 21.78
N ALA A 433 -22.25 -19.68 21.80
CA ALA A 433 -22.92 -20.27 22.96
C ALA A 433 -21.92 -20.52 24.11
N PHE A 434 -20.74 -21.06 23.80
CA PHE A 434 -19.66 -21.21 24.77
C PHE A 434 -19.24 -19.87 25.37
N MET A 435 -19.02 -18.86 24.53
CA MET A 435 -18.67 -17.50 24.99
C MET A 435 -19.74 -16.91 25.92
N ALA A 436 -21.03 -17.05 25.56
CA ALA A 436 -22.13 -16.57 26.38
C ALA A 436 -22.17 -17.26 27.75
N THR A 437 -21.99 -18.59 27.77
CA THR A 437 -21.99 -19.40 29.01
C THR A 437 -20.82 -19.04 29.93
N ASN A 438 -19.73 -18.51 29.38
CA ASN A 438 -18.52 -18.15 30.11
C ASN A 438 -18.38 -16.64 30.35
N ASN A 439 -19.43 -15.85 30.14
CA ASN A 439 -19.42 -14.39 30.26
C ASN A 439 -18.32 -13.70 29.42
N MET A 440 -17.96 -14.29 28.28
CA MET A 440 -17.01 -13.71 27.34
C MET A 440 -17.74 -12.71 26.44
N SER A 441 -17.31 -11.46 26.48
CA SER A 441 -17.91 -10.40 25.68
C SER A 441 -17.73 -10.63 24.18
N ARG A 442 -18.81 -10.61 23.39
CA ARG A 442 -18.73 -10.70 21.93
C ARG A 442 -17.94 -9.56 21.28
N HIS A 443 -17.96 -8.35 21.86
CA HIS A 443 -17.21 -7.22 21.28
C HIS A 443 -15.70 -7.35 21.47
N LYS A 444 -15.25 -8.17 22.43
CA LYS A 444 -13.83 -8.45 22.67
C LYS A 444 -13.24 -9.39 21.62
N PHE A 445 -14.05 -10.24 20.98
CA PHE A 445 -13.58 -11.24 20.02
C PHE A 445 -14.08 -10.95 18.61
N LYS A 446 -13.17 -10.52 17.73
CA LYS A 446 -13.44 -10.41 16.28
C LYS A 446 -12.89 -11.66 15.57
N MET A 447 -13.69 -12.72 15.54
CA MET A 447 -13.34 -14.00 14.91
C MET A 447 -14.16 -14.30 13.64
N PHE A 448 -15.27 -13.57 13.44
CA PHE A 448 -16.28 -13.89 12.43
C PHE A 448 -16.21 -12.84 11.30
N LYS A 449 -15.64 -13.27 10.15
CA LYS A 449 -15.50 -12.63 8.82
C LYS A 449 -15.53 -11.09 8.68
N ASP A 450 -14.55 -10.61 7.90
CA ASP A 450 -14.80 -9.80 6.71
C ASP A 450 -13.97 -10.44 5.58
N LYS A 451 -14.57 -10.72 4.40
CA LYS A 451 -13.79 -11.11 3.21
C LYS A 451 -12.83 -9.96 2.90
N ARG A 452 -11.56 -10.07 3.27
CA ARG A 452 -10.55 -9.09 2.85
C ARG A 452 -10.01 -9.46 1.48
N PRO A 453 -9.82 -8.50 0.58
CA PRO A 453 -8.97 -8.71 -0.59
C PRO A 453 -7.54 -9.02 -0.13
N ALA A 454 -6.85 -9.90 -0.85
CA ALA A 454 -5.46 -10.25 -0.55
C ALA A 454 -4.57 -9.00 -0.70
N PRO A 455 -3.65 -8.70 0.24
CA PRO A 455 -2.58 -7.76 -0.03
C PRO A 455 -1.72 -8.29 -1.18
N SER A 456 -1.55 -7.48 -2.22
CA SER A 456 -0.83 -7.83 -3.45
C SER A 456 0.50 -7.09 -3.62
N SER A 457 0.99 -6.39 -2.59
CA SER A 457 2.26 -5.65 -2.67
C SER A 457 3.00 -5.59 -1.33
N PHE A 458 4.32 -5.67 -1.41
CA PHE A 458 5.25 -5.42 -0.31
C PHE A 458 5.73 -3.96 -0.37
N MET A 459 6.05 -3.36 0.78
CA MET A 459 6.30 -1.91 0.85
C MET A 459 7.25 -1.56 2.00
N LEU A 460 8.33 -0.84 1.66
CA LEU A 460 9.21 -0.16 2.60
C LEU A 460 8.76 1.29 2.73
N LYS A 461 8.46 1.76 3.95
CA LYS A 461 7.99 3.14 4.18
C LYS A 461 8.78 3.80 5.29
N LEU A 462 9.35 4.97 5.00
CA LEU A 462 10.21 5.75 5.88
C LEU A 462 9.59 7.14 6.09
N HIS A 463 9.46 7.57 7.34
CA HIS A 463 8.88 8.88 7.70
C HIS A 463 9.87 9.75 8.47
N ARG A 464 9.99 11.02 8.09
CA ARG A 464 10.76 12.07 8.76
C ARG A 464 9.80 12.97 9.54
N GLY A 465 9.94 13.02 10.86
CA GLY A 465 9.06 13.82 11.72
C GLY A 465 9.51 15.26 11.92
N GLU A 466 8.62 16.23 11.65
CA GLU A 466 8.71 17.62 12.12
C GLU A 466 7.66 17.93 13.21
N GLY A 467 7.96 18.92 14.06
CA GLY A 467 7.35 19.12 15.39
C GLY A 467 5.81 19.23 15.48
N SER A 468 5.30 18.85 16.66
CA SER A 468 3.91 18.89 17.17
C SER A 468 3.06 17.61 17.03
N ASN A 469 3.12 16.82 18.12
CA ASN A 469 2.07 16.03 18.78
C ASN A 469 0.93 15.42 17.95
N THR A 470 1.21 14.33 17.23
CA THR A 470 0.56 13.00 17.34
C THR A 470 0.98 12.14 16.13
N PHE A 471 1.36 10.88 16.38
CA PHE A 471 1.74 9.93 15.34
C PHE A 471 0.56 8.99 15.10
N SER A 472 0.00 8.99 13.89
CA SER A 472 -0.94 7.95 13.45
C SER A 472 -0.47 7.39 12.12
N GLY A 473 0.00 6.14 12.14
CA GLY A 473 0.15 5.37 10.91
C GLY A 473 -1.23 5.05 10.35
N LEU A 474 -1.53 5.56 9.16
CA LEU A 474 -2.71 5.21 8.39
C LEU A 474 -2.39 4.06 7.44
N LEU A 475 -3.17 3.00 7.57
CA LEU A 475 -3.22 1.84 6.70
C LEU A 475 -3.88 2.25 5.38
N PHE A 476 -3.13 2.35 4.28
CA PHE A 476 -3.72 2.41 2.95
C PHE A 476 -3.49 1.07 2.24
N TYR A 477 -4.60 0.37 1.98
CA TYR A 477 -4.65 -0.69 1.00
C TYR A 477 -4.78 -0.04 -0.39
N CYS A 478 -3.84 -0.30 -1.30
CA CYS A 478 -4.11 -0.05 -2.72
C CYS A 478 -5.12 -1.10 -3.20
N LEU A 479 -6.33 -0.63 -3.51
CA LEU A 479 -7.37 -1.37 -4.22
C LEU A 479 -7.04 -1.38 -5.71
N ASP A 480 -6.66 -2.53 -6.26
CA ASP A 480 -6.92 -2.83 -7.66
C ASP A 480 -8.16 -3.74 -7.74
N LEU A 481 -9.25 -3.17 -8.25
CA LEU A 481 -10.38 -3.92 -8.77
C LEU A 481 -9.96 -4.60 -10.07
N LEU A 482 -10.02 -5.93 -10.13
CA LEU A 482 -10.56 -6.74 -11.25
C LEU A 482 -10.50 -8.24 -10.90
N PHE A 483 -11.56 -8.93 -11.33
CA PHE A 483 -11.94 -10.32 -11.00
C PHE A 483 -10.84 -11.39 -11.11
N PRO A 484 -10.87 -12.46 -10.28
CA PRO A 484 -10.15 -13.68 -10.59
C PRO A 484 -10.82 -14.38 -11.78
N ALA A 485 -10.00 -14.80 -12.75
CA ALA A 485 -10.43 -15.63 -13.85
C ALA A 485 -11.02 -16.95 -13.32
N CYS A 486 -12.33 -17.14 -13.48
CA CYS A 486 -12.97 -18.45 -13.45
C CYS A 486 -13.14 -18.91 -14.90
N ASN A 487 -12.37 -19.93 -15.28
CA ASN A 487 -12.66 -20.72 -16.47
C ASN A 487 -13.86 -21.64 -16.18
N ALA A 488 -14.78 -21.69 -17.14
CA ALA A 488 -15.77 -22.74 -17.40
C ALA A 488 -16.82 -23.05 -16.31
N CYS A 489 -18.03 -22.54 -16.48
CA CYS A 489 -19.19 -23.35 -16.88
C CYS A 489 -20.43 -22.47 -17.09
N SER A 490 -21.30 -22.99 -17.94
CA SER A 490 -22.43 -22.38 -18.64
C SER A 490 -23.72 -22.28 -17.81
N HIS A 491 -24.64 -21.45 -18.33
CA HIS A 491 -26.10 -21.39 -18.14
C HIS A 491 -26.75 -20.38 -17.15
N VAL A 492 -27.45 -19.41 -17.78
CA VAL A 492 -28.86 -18.99 -17.61
C VAL A 492 -29.35 -18.37 -16.28
N VAL A 493 -29.59 -17.05 -16.37
CA VAL A 493 -30.72 -16.20 -15.91
C VAL A 493 -31.76 -16.80 -14.94
N VAL A 494 -32.12 -16.07 -13.87
CA VAL A 494 -33.47 -15.49 -13.59
C VAL A 494 -33.41 -14.61 -12.33
N GLN A 495 -34.00 -13.40 -12.45
CA GLN A 495 -34.35 -12.50 -11.34
C GLN A 495 -35.57 -13.00 -10.56
N THR A 496 -35.57 -12.73 -9.26
CA THR A 496 -36.72 -12.16 -8.53
C THR A 496 -36.22 -11.16 -7.52
#